data_AF-A0A0R2ERF0-F1
#
_entry.id   AF-A0A0R2ERF0-F1
#
_cell.length_a   1.000
_cell.length_b   1.000
_cell.length_c   1.000
_cell.angle_alpha   90.00
_cell.angle_beta   90.00
_cell.angle_gamma   90.00
#
_symmetry.space_group_name_H-M   'P 1'
#
loop_
_entity.id
_entity.type
_entity.pdbx_description
1 polymer ?
#
loop_
_entity_poly.entity_id
_entity_poly.type
_entity_poly.pdbx_seq_one_letter_code
_entity_poly.pdbx_strand_id
1 'polypeptide(L)'
;MLAWITERESVLDQPRVSKLGVANNSNDNAADQFKRLAANEKTTLVAWMINVFQPATKVCRQHTSYGLKHYFEHSPLGFYVTNGEFKGAMLIAGFEPWNADEMNWRYHITATSVERVRQVSTNQWN
;
A
#
# COMPACT_ATOMS: atom_id res chain seq x y z
N MET A 1 4.77 15.52 -8.41
CA MET A 1 4.40 14.30 -7.68
C MET A 1 5.24 14.10 -6.41
N LEU A 2 6.58 14.05 -6.49
CA LEU A 2 7.43 13.85 -5.32
C LEU A 2 7.21 14.90 -4.21
N ALA A 3 7.15 16.19 -4.54
CA ALA A 3 6.90 17.24 -3.54
C ALA A 3 5.58 17.04 -2.76
N TRP A 4 4.51 16.62 -3.47
CA TRP A 4 3.21 16.28 -2.86
C TRP A 4 3.29 15.04 -1.97
N ILE A 5 4.09 14.04 -2.35
CA ILE A 5 4.36 12.86 -1.50
C ILE A 5 5.08 13.29 -0.23
N THR A 6 6.14 14.09 -0.34
CA THR A 6 6.94 14.57 0.80
C THR A 6 6.11 15.35 1.80
N GLU A 7 5.22 16.24 1.33
CA GLU A 7 4.29 16.98 2.21
C GLU A 7 3.39 16.04 3.03
N ARG A 8 2.97 14.93 2.42
CA ARG A 8 2.08 13.94 3.03
C ARG A 8 2.77 12.89 3.88
N GLU A 9 4.10 12.81 3.89
CA GLU A 9 4.82 11.88 4.78
C GLU A 9 4.53 12.13 6.26
N SER A 10 4.12 13.35 6.61
CA SER A 10 3.64 13.73 7.95
C SER A 10 2.45 12.89 8.44
N VAL A 11 1.68 12.28 7.54
CA VAL A 11 0.60 11.33 7.89
C VAL A 11 1.17 10.10 8.62
N LEU A 12 2.40 9.69 8.29
CA LEU A 12 3.04 8.53 8.88
C LEU A 12 3.56 8.79 10.30
N ASP A 13 3.71 10.06 10.70
CA ASP A 13 4.16 10.46 12.03
C ASP A 13 3.03 10.52 13.06
N GLN A 14 1.79 10.29 12.65
CA GLN A 14 0.65 10.33 13.54
C GLN A 14 0.76 9.20 14.59
N PRO A 15 0.48 9.46 15.89
CA PRO A 15 0.58 8.46 16.95
C PRO A 15 -0.28 7.22 16.73
N ARG A 16 -1.37 7.38 15.97
CA ARG A 16 -2.24 6.27 15.54
C ARG A 16 -1.58 5.37 14.49
N VAL A 17 -0.61 5.87 13.72
CA VAL A 17 0.07 5.17 12.63
C VAL A 17 1.38 4.52 13.09
N SER A 18 2.12 5.18 13.99
CA SER A 18 3.41 4.70 14.52
C SER A 18 3.30 3.46 15.42
N LYS A 19 2.08 3.05 15.80
CA LYS A 19 1.80 1.83 16.58
C LYS A 19 1.17 0.69 15.76
N LEU A 20 1.00 0.86 14.45
CA LEU A 20 0.29 -0.12 13.65
C LEU A 20 1.25 -1.20 13.16
N GLY A 21 1.01 -2.45 13.57
CA GLY A 21 1.84 -3.61 13.21
C GLY A 21 2.72 -4.17 14.33
N VAL A 22 2.52 -3.77 15.60
CA VAL A 22 3.44 -4.03 16.72
C VAL A 22 3.32 -5.45 17.33
N ALA A 23 2.64 -6.41 16.69
CA ALA A 23 2.52 -7.73 17.29
C ALA A 23 3.79 -8.60 17.18
N ASN A 24 4.71 -8.37 16.22
CA ASN A 24 5.93 -9.19 16.11
C ASN A 24 7.11 -8.39 15.51
N ASN A 25 8.30 -8.57 16.09
CA ASN A 25 9.60 -7.89 15.85
C ASN A 25 10.18 -7.88 14.41
N SER A 26 9.38 -8.05 13.37
CA SER A 26 9.76 -7.81 11.98
C SER A 26 9.46 -6.34 11.64
N ASN A 27 10.51 -5.53 11.59
CA ASN A 27 10.48 -4.13 11.14
C ASN A 27 9.66 -3.93 9.84
N ASP A 28 9.58 -4.94 8.97
CA ASP A 28 8.92 -4.97 7.65
C ASP A 28 7.40 -4.70 7.60
N ASN A 29 6.71 -4.47 8.73
CA ASN A 29 5.26 -4.22 8.77
C ASN A 29 4.86 -2.78 9.16
N ALA A 30 5.81 -1.97 9.63
CA ALA A 30 5.55 -0.61 10.07
C ALA A 30 5.39 0.35 8.87
N ALA A 31 4.35 1.19 8.90
CA ALA A 31 4.00 2.06 7.78
C ALA A 31 5.02 3.19 7.52
N ASP A 32 5.77 3.58 8.54
CA ASP A 32 6.82 4.59 8.46
C ASP A 32 8.05 4.12 7.65
N GLN A 33 8.18 2.81 7.38
CA GLN A 33 9.22 2.29 6.51
C GLN A 33 9.15 2.83 5.09
N PHE A 34 7.98 3.27 4.62
CA PHE A 34 7.85 3.97 3.34
C PHE A 34 8.88 5.11 3.20
N LYS A 35 9.25 5.77 4.31
CA LYS A 35 10.23 6.85 4.33
C LYS A 35 11.62 6.43 3.83
N ARG A 36 11.96 5.14 3.89
CA ARG A 36 13.25 4.56 3.49
C ARG A 36 13.39 4.35 1.98
N LEU A 37 12.27 4.27 1.26
CA LEU A 37 12.27 4.10 -0.21
C LEU A 37 12.99 5.26 -0.90
N ALA A 38 13.65 4.97 -2.01
CA ALA A 38 14.21 6.02 -2.86
C ALA A 38 13.10 6.90 -3.47
N ALA A 39 13.43 8.13 -3.84
CA ALA A 39 12.43 9.10 -4.32
C ALA A 39 11.65 8.63 -5.56
N ASN A 40 12.32 7.92 -6.48
CA ASN A 40 11.71 7.29 -7.64
C ASN A 40 10.78 6.14 -7.23
N GLU A 41 11.20 5.28 -6.30
CA GLU A 41 10.38 4.17 -5.77
C GLU A 41 9.11 4.68 -5.08
N LYS A 42 9.24 5.70 -4.21
CA LYS A 42 8.09 6.38 -3.60
C LYS A 42 7.09 6.87 -4.64
N THR A 43 7.60 7.54 -5.68
CA THR A 43 6.78 8.07 -6.76
C THR A 43 6.07 6.97 -7.54
N THR A 44 6.80 5.92 -7.94
CA THR A 44 6.25 4.78 -8.69
C THR A 44 5.18 4.04 -7.89
N LEU A 45 5.45 3.73 -6.62
CA LEU A 45 4.51 3.00 -5.77
C LEU A 45 3.22 3.79 -5.52
N VAL A 46 3.34 5.07 -5.15
CA VAL A 46 2.17 5.93 -4.88
C VAL A 46 1.39 6.22 -6.15
N ALA A 47 2.08 6.47 -7.27
CA ALA A 47 1.42 6.65 -8.57
C ALA A 47 0.64 5.39 -8.96
N TRP A 48 1.23 4.20 -8.78
CA TRP A 48 0.53 2.95 -9.03
C TRP A 48 -0.75 2.86 -8.22
N MET A 49 -0.72 3.12 -6.91
CA MET A 49 -1.91 3.06 -6.05
C MET A 49 -3.05 3.98 -6.50
N ILE A 50 -2.73 5.23 -6.84
CA ILE A 50 -3.71 6.24 -7.26
C ILE A 50 -4.35 5.86 -8.60
N ASN A 51 -3.58 5.28 -9.52
CA ASN A 51 -4.08 4.85 -10.83
C ASN A 51 -4.83 3.52 -10.78
N VAL A 52 -4.48 2.66 -9.83
CA VAL A 52 -4.99 1.29 -9.75
C VAL A 52 -6.24 1.21 -8.88
N PHE A 53 -6.20 1.73 -7.66
CA PHE A 53 -7.25 1.52 -6.68
C PHE A 53 -8.33 2.58 -6.79
N GLN A 54 -9.58 2.14 -6.65
CA GLN A 54 -10.74 3.02 -6.60
C GLN A 54 -11.39 2.94 -5.21
N PRO A 55 -11.67 4.09 -4.55
CA PRO A 55 -12.36 4.11 -3.27
C PRO A 55 -13.72 3.40 -3.33
N ALA A 56 -14.15 2.82 -2.21
CA ALA A 56 -15.44 2.16 -2.07
C ALA A 56 -16.09 2.48 -0.72
N THR A 57 -17.41 2.32 -0.61
CA THR A 57 -18.11 2.44 0.69
C THR A 57 -17.89 1.20 1.56
N LYS A 58 -17.85 0.02 0.97
CA LYS A 58 -17.64 -1.26 1.66
C LYS A 58 -16.16 -1.63 1.72
N VAL A 59 -15.75 -2.25 2.82
CA VAL A 59 -14.40 -2.83 2.96
C VAL A 59 -14.22 -4.01 2.00
N CYS A 60 -13.07 -4.04 1.31
CA CYS A 60 -12.66 -5.18 0.50
C CYS A 60 -12.17 -6.32 1.42
N ARG A 61 -13.00 -7.34 1.61
CA ARG A 61 -12.69 -8.50 2.48
C ARG A 61 -11.92 -9.62 1.79
N GLN A 62 -11.74 -9.56 0.48
CA GLN A 62 -10.98 -10.59 -0.25
C GLN A 62 -9.47 -10.34 -0.23
N HIS A 63 -9.05 -9.08 -0.14
CA HIS A 63 -7.64 -8.71 -0.27
C HIS A 63 -7.13 -7.95 0.97
N THR A 64 -5.87 -8.17 1.30
CA THR A 64 -5.15 -7.48 2.37
C THR A 64 -3.92 -6.79 1.80
N SER A 65 -3.30 -5.88 2.56
CA SER A 65 -2.05 -5.21 2.18
C SER A 65 -0.99 -6.19 1.72
N TYR A 66 -0.87 -7.34 2.39
CA TYR A 66 0.07 -8.39 2.02
C TYR A 66 -0.19 -8.97 0.63
N GLY A 67 -1.45 -9.28 0.29
CA GLY A 67 -1.78 -9.77 -1.04
C GLY A 67 -1.62 -8.68 -2.11
N LEU A 68 -2.03 -7.45 -1.79
CA LEU A 68 -1.98 -6.32 -2.72
C LEU A 68 -0.55 -5.90 -3.07
N LYS A 69 0.40 -6.00 -2.12
CA LYS A 69 1.79 -5.67 -2.40
C LYS A 69 2.38 -6.57 -3.49
N HIS A 70 2.02 -7.85 -3.52
CA HIS A 70 2.47 -8.78 -4.56
C HIS A 70 1.89 -8.43 -5.93
N TYR A 71 0.71 -7.79 -6.00
CA TYR A 71 0.19 -7.29 -7.27
C TYR A 71 0.98 -6.08 -7.78
N PHE A 72 1.51 -5.25 -6.89
CA PHE A 72 2.46 -4.21 -7.27
C PHE A 72 3.77 -4.81 -7.76
N GLU A 73 4.36 -5.71 -6.98
CA GLU A 73 5.65 -6.38 -7.28
C GLU A 73 5.65 -7.03 -8.67
N HIS A 74 4.53 -7.64 -9.07
CA HIS A 74 4.37 -8.30 -10.37
C HIS A 74 3.76 -7.39 -11.46
N SER A 75 3.69 -6.09 -11.23
CA SER A 75 3.27 -5.14 -12.27
C SER A 75 4.48 -4.72 -13.15
N PRO A 76 4.25 -4.18 -14.36
CA PRO A 76 5.35 -3.85 -15.28
C PRO A 76 6.43 -2.89 -14.74
N LEU A 77 6.08 -2.04 -13.77
CA LEU A 77 6.99 -1.12 -13.08
C LEU A 77 7.17 -1.48 -11.60
N GLY A 78 6.76 -2.70 -11.24
CA GLY A 78 6.82 -3.24 -9.91
C GLY A 78 8.25 -3.50 -9.45
N PHE A 79 8.44 -3.39 -8.14
CA PHE A 79 9.65 -3.81 -7.45
C PHE A 79 9.26 -4.35 -6.07
N TYR A 80 10.18 -5.07 -5.43
CA TYR A 80 9.95 -5.64 -4.10
C TYR A 80 9.62 -4.54 -3.08
N VAL A 81 8.54 -4.72 -2.33
CA VAL A 81 8.20 -3.85 -1.20
C VAL A 81 7.82 -4.69 0.02
N THR A 82 8.24 -4.22 1.18
CA THR A 82 7.76 -4.75 2.45
C THR A 82 6.27 -4.42 2.63
N ASN A 83 5.58 -5.14 3.52
CA ASN A 83 4.18 -4.86 3.81
C ASN A 83 4.01 -3.46 4.43
N GLY A 84 4.99 -3.01 5.22
CA GLY A 84 5.04 -1.68 5.82
C GLY A 84 5.20 -0.56 4.80
N GLU A 85 6.13 -0.68 3.85
CA GLU A 85 6.27 0.30 2.77
C GLU A 85 4.99 0.43 1.94
N PHE A 86 4.35 -0.70 1.63
CA PHE A 86 3.06 -0.71 0.95
C PHE A 86 1.96 -0.01 1.77
N LYS A 87 1.85 -0.30 3.07
CA LYS A 87 0.89 0.38 3.96
C LYS A 87 1.12 1.88 4.03
N GLY A 88 2.37 2.31 4.14
CA GLY A 88 2.72 3.73 4.17
C GLY A 88 2.32 4.45 2.88
N ALA A 89 2.57 3.82 1.74
CA ALA A 89 2.14 4.34 0.45
C ALA A 89 0.61 4.44 0.33
N MET A 90 -0.16 3.47 0.86
CA MET A 90 -1.63 3.52 0.87
C MET A 90 -2.15 4.73 1.65
N LEU A 91 -1.59 5.00 2.82
CA LEU A 91 -1.92 6.19 3.63
C LEU A 91 -1.60 7.49 2.88
N ILE A 92 -0.43 7.57 2.25
CA ILE A 92 -0.04 8.72 1.44
C ILE A 92 -0.98 8.90 0.25
N ALA A 93 -1.40 7.82 -0.41
CA ALA A 93 -2.39 7.85 -1.47
C ALA A 93 -3.82 8.19 -0.98
N GLY A 94 -4.05 8.25 0.34
CA GLY A 94 -5.33 8.61 0.95
C GLY A 94 -6.25 7.42 1.26
N PHE A 95 -5.73 6.19 1.19
CA PHE A 95 -6.45 4.98 1.57
C PHE A 95 -6.15 4.60 3.02
N GLU A 96 -7.11 4.86 3.90
CA GLU A 96 -7.04 4.49 5.31
C GLU A 96 -7.36 3.00 5.53
N PRO A 97 -6.68 2.32 6.48
CA PRO A 97 -7.02 0.94 6.83
C PRO A 97 -8.39 0.87 7.51
N TRP A 98 -9.14 -0.18 7.19
CA TRP A 98 -10.39 -0.50 7.89
C TRP A 98 -10.15 -0.85 9.37
N ASN A 99 -9.09 -1.61 9.64
CA ASN A 99 -8.64 -1.93 10.98
C ASN A 99 -7.11 -1.84 11.02
N ALA A 100 -6.64 -0.83 11.74
CA ALA A 100 -5.23 -0.47 11.81
C ALA A 100 -4.43 -1.44 12.71
N ASP A 101 -5.11 -2.07 13.69
CA ASP A 101 -4.52 -3.01 14.65
C ASP A 101 -4.17 -4.37 14.00
N GLU A 102 -4.65 -4.62 12.78
CA GLU A 102 -4.32 -5.82 12.03
C GLU A 102 -2.91 -5.75 11.43
N MET A 103 -2.21 -6.89 11.43
CA MET A 103 -0.93 -7.01 10.73
C MET A 103 -1.08 -6.83 9.21
N ASN A 104 -2.20 -7.29 8.64
CA ASN A 104 -2.47 -7.24 7.21
C ASN A 104 -3.72 -6.41 6.95
N TRP A 105 -3.55 -5.13 6.59
CA TRP A 105 -4.66 -4.19 6.52
C TRP A 105 -5.61 -4.50 5.38
N ARG A 106 -6.89 -4.22 5.60
CA ARG A 106 -7.92 -4.17 4.56
C ARG A 106 -8.30 -2.73 4.31
N TYR A 107 -8.84 -2.44 3.13
CA TYR A 107 -9.13 -1.08 2.70
C TYR A 107 -10.53 -0.97 2.12
N HIS A 108 -11.05 0.25 2.14
CA HIS A 108 -12.27 0.66 1.45
C HIS A 108 -11.99 0.91 -0.04
N ILE A 109 -11.72 -0.17 -0.78
CA ILE A 109 -11.43 -0.17 -2.22
C ILE A 109 -12.35 -1.13 -2.98
N THR A 110 -12.61 -0.86 -4.25
CA THR A 110 -13.49 -1.74 -5.05
C THR A 110 -12.78 -3.05 -5.40
N ALA A 111 -13.48 -4.19 -5.25
CA ALA A 111 -12.95 -5.49 -5.66
C ALA A 111 -12.63 -5.53 -7.16
N THR A 112 -13.43 -4.84 -7.99
CA THR A 112 -13.19 -4.71 -9.43
C THR A 112 -11.85 -4.04 -9.73
N SER A 113 -11.46 -3.01 -8.98
CA SER A 113 -10.15 -2.37 -9.18
C SER A 113 -8.99 -3.33 -8.89
N VAL A 114 -9.12 -4.17 -7.86
CA VAL A 114 -8.13 -5.19 -7.52
C VAL A 114 -8.06 -6.29 -8.57
N GLU A 115 -9.22 -6.77 -9.06
CA GLU A 115 -9.28 -7.86 -10.04
C GLU A 115 -8.65 -7.47 -11.39
N ARG A 116 -8.83 -6.21 -11.83
CA ARG A 116 -8.15 -5.71 -13.05
C ARG A 116 -6.63 -5.86 -12.96
N VAL A 117 -6.05 -5.58 -11.79
CA VAL A 117 -4.61 -5.68 -11.57
C VAL A 117 -4.17 -7.13 -11.51
N ARG A 118 -4.94 -7.98 -10.83
CA ARG A 118 -4.68 -9.42 -10.75
C ARG A 118 -4.59 -10.02 -12.14
N GLN A 119 -5.49 -9.66 -13.05
CA GLN A 119 -5.47 -10.14 -14.44
C GLN A 119 -4.21 -9.69 -15.19
N VAL A 120 -3.84 -8.41 -15.07
CA VAL A 120 -2.63 -7.87 -15.71
C VAL A 120 -1.35 -8.54 -15.18
N SER A 121 -1.26 -8.77 -13.86
CA SER A 121 -0.10 -9.39 -13.21
C SER A 121 0.01 -10.89 -13.48
N THR A 122 -1.11 -11.60 -13.67
CA THR A 122 -1.11 -13.04 -13.98
C THR A 122 -0.71 -13.30 -15.44
N ASN A 123 -1.04 -12.38 -16.36
CA ASN A 123 -0.73 -12.52 -17.80
C ASN A 123 0.75 -12.30 -18.16
N GLN A 124 1.62 -12.01 -17.20
CA GLN A 124 3.06 -11.82 -17.42
C GLN A 124 3.87 -13.15 -17.36
N TRP A 125 3.19 -14.28 -17.16
CA TRP A 125 3.77 -15.63 -17.07
C TRP A 125 3.29 -16.61 -18.16
N ASN A 126 2.46 -16.15 -19.10
CA ASN A 126 1.98 -16.90 -20.27
C ASN A 126 2.56 -16.30 -21.55
#